data_AF-A0A1Y4V2U0-F1
#
_entry.id   AF-A0A1Y4V2U0-F1
#
_cell.length_a   1.000
_cell.length_b   1.000
_cell.length_c   1.000
_cell.angle_alpha   90.00
_cell.angle_beta   90.00
_cell.angle_gamma   90.00
#
_symmetry.space_group_name_H-M   'P 1'
#
loop_
_entity.id
_entity.type
_entity.pdbx_description
1 polymer ?
#
loop_
_entity_poly.entity_id
_entity_poly.type
_entity_poly.pdbx_seq_one_letter_code
_entity_poly.pdbx_strand_id
1 'polypeptide(L)'
;MTDNKDRIILYWKKDASGRYFLSPGGKTGRLDGPELEVVIKMSEEETENQMTRATQTTRTIRAARTKTVVSEDRGSGGNGPEARVFRVFQQKAGTYGAYSEYMTRHGCACCSLTTLLAAYVPQYLDLRPDETIARVEREHFDEKVWQKNYSRHIARQMPVSLYGISRILTDYQVPHRYVGAFADDEAMEEIGVHLRSGRPVVVETSRMKRENGRIVRWFDKRFAGSYHTMILLGEDESGRVIFTDSATREWSGDWQRLKKAELSDLLSYMFPQRNTEDTHVYFSRRRNTGGYILVTVLP
;
A
#
# COMPACT_ATOMS: atom_id res chain seq x y z
N MET A 1 -22.03 21.05 8.51
CA MET A 1 -21.21 20.33 9.50
C MET A 1 -19.88 20.06 8.82
N THR A 2 -18.79 20.66 9.28
CA THR A 2 -17.45 20.33 8.76
C THR A 2 -17.17 18.87 9.10
N ASP A 3 -16.90 18.07 8.06
CA ASP A 3 -16.53 16.67 8.15
C ASP A 3 -15.21 16.57 8.95
N ASN A 4 -15.31 16.45 10.28
CA ASN A 4 -14.19 16.37 11.22
C ASN A 4 -13.53 14.99 11.12
N LYS A 5 -13.04 14.64 9.94
CA LYS A 5 -12.28 13.41 9.74
C LYS A 5 -10.86 13.59 10.25
N ASP A 6 -10.41 12.55 10.94
CA ASP A 6 -9.01 12.33 11.26
C ASP A 6 -8.23 12.24 9.94
N ARG A 7 -7.35 13.22 9.70
CA ARG A 7 -6.68 13.39 8.41
C ARG A 7 -5.27 13.90 8.56
N ILE A 8 -4.39 13.40 7.70
CA ILE A 8 -3.06 13.97 7.48
C ILE A 8 -2.83 14.20 6.00
N ILE A 9 -2.18 15.31 5.67
CA ILE A 9 -1.77 15.67 4.33
C ILE A 9 -0.25 15.51 4.23
N LEU A 10 0.20 14.82 3.20
CA LEU A 10 1.60 14.69 2.81
C LEU A 10 1.76 15.24 1.39
N TYR A 11 2.90 15.87 1.13
CA TYR A 11 3.22 16.39 -0.19
C TYR A 11 4.41 15.64 -0.79
N TRP A 12 4.24 15.14 -2.00
CA TRP A 12 5.34 14.74 -2.85
C TRP A 12 6.14 15.98 -3.25
N LYS A 13 7.44 15.94 -2.97
CA LYS A 13 8.46 16.89 -3.41
C LYS A 13 9.57 16.13 -4.13
N LYS A 14 10.37 16.85 -4.92
CA LYS A 14 11.61 16.31 -5.51
C LYS A 14 12.84 16.94 -4.88
N ASP A 15 13.85 16.12 -4.64
CA ASP A 15 15.17 16.64 -4.34
C ASP A 15 15.91 17.06 -5.62
N ALA A 16 17.11 17.63 -5.47
CA ALA A 16 17.94 18.08 -6.58
C ALA A 16 18.34 16.95 -7.56
N SER A 17 18.28 15.69 -7.12
CA SER A 17 18.53 14.52 -7.97
C SER A 17 17.27 13.98 -8.66
N GLY A 18 16.12 14.63 -8.45
CA GLY A 18 14.84 14.26 -9.03
C GLY A 18 14.13 13.11 -8.30
N ARG A 19 14.62 12.71 -7.12
CA ARG A 19 13.99 11.65 -6.31
C ARG A 19 12.80 12.23 -5.55
N TYR A 20 11.68 11.52 -5.56
CA TYR A 20 10.50 11.90 -4.81
C TYR A 20 10.65 11.56 -3.33
N PHE A 21 10.19 12.47 -2.47
CA PHE A 21 10.03 12.24 -1.04
C PHE A 21 8.75 12.90 -0.51
N LEU A 22 8.22 12.36 0.59
CA LEU A 22 7.04 12.83 1.28
C LEU A 22 7.43 13.84 2.36
N SER A 23 6.88 15.05 2.24
CA SER A 23 7.00 16.11 3.24
C SER A 23 5.68 16.28 4.00
N PRO A 24 5.72 16.55 5.31
CA PRO A 24 4.51 16.83 6.08
C PRO A 24 3.79 18.09 5.58
N GLY A 25 2.46 18.03 5.52
CA GLY A 25 1.59 19.17 5.27
C GLY A 25 0.75 19.51 6.50
N GLY A 26 -0.58 19.44 6.33
CA GLY A 26 -1.56 19.67 7.41
C GLY A 26 -1.99 18.40 8.13
N LYS A 27 -2.53 18.57 9.34
CA LYS A 27 -3.12 17.51 10.16
C LYS A 27 -4.40 18.02 10.83
N THR A 28 -5.45 17.20 10.84
CA THR A 28 -6.69 17.42 11.60
C THR A 28 -7.10 16.16 12.35
N GLY A 29 -7.69 16.33 13.53
CA GLY A 29 -8.18 15.21 14.34
C GLY A 29 -7.08 14.36 15.01
N ARG A 30 -7.46 13.14 15.38
CA ARG A 30 -6.64 12.13 16.04
C ARG A 30 -5.87 11.27 15.03
N LEU A 31 -4.71 10.76 15.40
CA LEU A 31 -3.92 9.83 14.58
C LEU A 31 -3.94 8.39 15.12
N ASP A 32 -4.54 8.22 16.30
CA ASP A 32 -4.73 6.97 17.01
C ASP A 32 -6.17 6.45 16.94
N GLY A 33 -7.02 7.15 16.19
CA GLY A 33 -8.41 6.78 15.96
C GLY A 33 -8.60 5.50 15.13
N PRO A 34 -9.87 5.06 15.00
CA PRO A 34 -10.21 3.84 14.25
C PRO A 34 -10.00 3.97 12.75
N GLU A 35 -9.92 5.19 12.22
CA GLU A 35 -9.73 5.50 10.81
C GLU A 35 -8.83 6.75 10.68
N LEU A 36 -7.97 6.80 9.66
CA LEU A 36 -7.17 7.97 9.30
C LEU A 36 -7.16 8.13 7.78
N GLU A 37 -7.51 9.30 7.28
CA GLU A 37 -7.28 9.67 5.88
C GLU A 37 -5.86 10.20 5.70
N VAL A 38 -5.02 9.48 4.94
CA VAL A 38 -3.71 9.94 4.52
C VAL A 38 -3.83 10.46 3.10
N VAL A 39 -3.85 11.78 2.96
CA VAL A 39 -3.98 12.47 1.67
C VAL A 39 -2.60 12.81 1.14
N ILE A 40 -2.23 12.26 0.00
CA ILE A 40 -0.95 12.52 -0.67
C ILE A 40 -1.21 13.37 -1.91
N LYS A 41 -0.50 14.49 -2.04
CA LYS A 41 -0.66 15.44 -3.15
C LYS A 41 0.71 15.83 -3.70
N MET A 42 0.78 16.32 -4.93
CA MET A 42 1.96 17.06 -5.37
C MET A 42 2.06 18.39 -4.63
N SER A 43 3.27 18.85 -4.32
CA SER A 43 3.45 20.22 -3.82
C SER A 43 3.05 21.25 -4.88
N GLU A 44 2.68 22.46 -4.45
CA GLU A 44 2.37 23.57 -5.37
C GLU A 44 3.56 23.85 -6.30
N GLU A 45 4.77 23.92 -5.75
CA GLU A 45 6.02 24.05 -6.50
C GLU A 45 6.20 22.96 -7.57
N GLU A 46 5.96 21.69 -7.23
CA GLU A 46 6.09 20.60 -8.21
C GLU A 46 4.97 20.64 -9.26
N THR A 47 3.78 21.10 -8.87
CA THR A 47 2.65 21.28 -9.79
C THR A 47 2.97 22.36 -10.82
N GLU A 48 3.53 23.49 -10.39
CA GLU A 48 4.00 24.57 -11.27
C GLU A 48 5.18 24.13 -12.16
N ASN A 49 6.14 23.39 -11.61
CA ASN A 49 7.25 22.80 -12.36
C ASN A 49 6.78 21.81 -13.44
N GLN A 50 5.74 21.02 -13.17
CA GLN A 50 5.15 20.13 -14.17
C GLN A 50 4.40 20.89 -15.27
N MET A 51 3.60 21.90 -14.92
CA MET A 51 2.86 22.72 -15.89
C MET A 51 3.81 23.49 -16.82
N THR A 52 4.89 24.05 -16.28
CA THR A 52 5.91 24.76 -17.08
C THR A 52 6.64 23.82 -18.03
N ARG A 53 7.04 22.61 -17.58
CA ARG A 53 7.66 21.58 -18.44
C ARG A 53 6.71 21.11 -19.55
N ALA A 54 5.44 20.82 -19.23
CA ALA A 54 4.44 20.41 -20.23
C ALA A 54 4.23 21.49 -21.30
N THR A 55 4.21 22.76 -20.89
CA THR A 55 4.09 23.90 -21.80
C THR A 55 5.31 24.05 -22.71
N GLN A 56 6.53 23.84 -22.19
CA GLN A 56 7.77 23.84 -22.98
C GLN A 56 7.80 22.66 -23.97
N THR A 57 7.47 21.44 -23.54
CA THR A 57 7.40 20.27 -24.43
C THR A 57 6.38 20.48 -25.56
N THR A 58 5.22 21.05 -25.26
CA THR A 58 4.19 21.36 -26.26
C THR A 58 4.68 22.42 -27.27
N ARG A 59 5.42 23.44 -26.80
CA ARG A 59 6.06 24.44 -27.69
C ARG A 59 7.14 23.83 -28.56
N THR A 60 7.98 22.96 -28.02
CA THR A 60 9.04 22.26 -28.78
C THR A 60 8.46 21.30 -29.82
N ILE A 61 7.39 20.56 -29.48
CA ILE A 61 6.67 19.69 -30.43
C ILE A 61 6.01 20.54 -31.53
N ARG A 62 5.38 21.69 -31.18
CA ARG A 62 4.80 22.60 -32.18
C ARG A 62 5.88 23.22 -33.09
N ALA A 63 7.04 23.57 -32.56
CA ALA A 63 8.16 24.06 -33.37
C ALA A 63 8.74 22.97 -34.29
N ALA A 64 8.81 21.72 -33.81
CA ALA A 64 9.25 20.56 -34.59
C ALA A 64 8.23 20.11 -35.66
N ARG A 65 6.93 20.33 -35.44
CA ARG A 65 5.84 19.99 -36.38
C ARG A 65 5.64 20.98 -37.55
N THR A 66 6.57 21.90 -37.78
CA THR A 66 6.58 22.72 -39.02
C THR A 66 7.02 21.93 -40.26
N LYS A 67 7.29 20.62 -40.14
CA LYS A 67 7.34 19.68 -41.26
C LYS A 67 6.63 18.37 -40.87
N THR A 68 5.72 17.95 -41.73
CA THR A 68 5.00 16.64 -41.77
C THR A 68 3.63 16.57 -41.07
N VAL A 69 2.63 16.22 -41.89
CA VAL A 69 1.19 16.16 -41.63
C VAL A 69 0.79 14.77 -41.13
N VAL A 70 0.20 14.75 -39.93
CA VAL A 70 -0.92 13.93 -39.40
C VAL A 70 -0.89 12.39 -39.49
N SER A 71 -0.84 11.77 -38.30
CA SER A 71 -1.86 10.81 -37.83
C SER A 71 -1.81 10.76 -36.29
N GLU A 72 -2.77 11.42 -35.63
CA GLU A 72 -2.90 11.39 -34.16
C GLU A 72 -3.82 10.25 -33.75
N ASP A 73 -3.23 9.23 -33.14
CA ASP A 73 -3.91 8.28 -32.29
C ASP A 73 -4.23 8.98 -30.95
N ARG A 74 -5.51 9.12 -30.63
CA ARG A 74 -5.98 9.74 -29.38
C ARG A 74 -5.92 8.70 -28.26
N GLY A 75 -4.71 8.43 -27.79
CA GLY A 75 -4.47 7.75 -26.51
C GLY A 75 -4.61 8.73 -25.35
N SER A 76 -5.71 8.62 -24.61
CA SER A 76 -5.87 8.94 -23.18
C SER A 76 -4.99 10.08 -22.64
N GLY A 77 -5.54 11.30 -22.65
CA GLY A 77 -5.03 12.40 -21.83
C GLY A 77 -5.24 12.11 -20.35
N GLY A 78 -4.25 11.45 -19.73
CA GLY A 78 -4.15 11.37 -18.28
C GLY A 78 -3.79 12.73 -17.72
N ASN A 79 -4.77 13.44 -17.18
CA ASN A 79 -4.53 14.58 -16.30
C ASN A 79 -3.59 14.16 -15.17
N GLY A 80 -2.62 15.01 -14.83
CA GLY A 80 -1.78 14.85 -13.65
C GLY A 80 -2.63 14.70 -12.38
N PRO A 81 -2.09 14.12 -11.31
CA PRO A 81 -2.90 13.45 -10.30
C PRO A 81 -3.54 14.46 -9.36
N GLU A 82 -4.87 14.41 -9.35
CA GLU A 82 -5.67 14.65 -8.16
C GLU A 82 -5.04 14.01 -6.93
N ALA A 83 -5.19 14.68 -5.79
CA ALA A 83 -4.83 14.15 -4.47
C ALA A 83 -5.27 12.69 -4.30
N ARG A 84 -4.34 11.81 -3.89
CA ARG A 84 -4.66 10.41 -3.58
C ARG A 84 -4.97 10.27 -2.09
N VAL A 85 -6.10 9.64 -1.76
CA VAL A 85 -6.52 9.44 -0.37
C VAL A 85 -6.39 7.96 -0.01
N PHE A 86 -5.57 7.66 0.99
CA PHE A 86 -5.47 6.33 1.60
C PHE A 86 -6.26 6.33 2.91
N ARG A 87 -7.40 5.64 2.93
CA ARG A 87 -8.21 5.46 4.15
C ARG A 87 -7.66 4.30 4.96
N VAL A 88 -6.96 4.61 6.05
CA VAL A 88 -6.27 3.62 6.88
C VAL A 88 -7.13 3.21 8.06
N PHE A 89 -7.45 1.92 8.14
CA PHE A 89 -8.36 1.36 9.15
C PHE A 89 -7.63 0.68 10.32
N GLN A 90 -8.20 0.75 11.52
CA GLN A 90 -7.72 0.02 12.70
C GLN A 90 -8.35 -1.37 12.81
N GLN A 91 -7.56 -2.43 12.70
CA GLN A 91 -8.07 -3.81 12.73
C GLN A 91 -8.82 -4.19 14.04
N LYS A 92 -8.57 -3.46 15.14
CA LYS A 92 -9.23 -3.66 16.46
C LYS A 92 -10.27 -2.57 16.79
N ALA A 93 -10.81 -1.88 15.79
CA ALA A 93 -11.80 -0.81 16.01
C ALA A 93 -13.12 -1.29 16.62
N GLY A 94 -13.49 -2.57 16.42
CA GLY A 94 -14.75 -3.13 16.91
C GLY A 94 -15.99 -2.65 16.15
N THR A 95 -15.80 -2.03 14.98
CA THR A 95 -16.87 -1.40 14.17
C THR A 95 -17.10 -2.11 12.83
N TYR A 96 -16.73 -3.39 12.71
CA TYR A 96 -16.80 -4.18 11.47
C TYR A 96 -17.92 -5.24 11.50
N GLY A 97 -18.98 -4.98 12.26
CA GLY A 97 -20.14 -5.87 12.40
C GLY A 97 -19.74 -7.30 12.75
N ALA A 98 -20.27 -8.27 12.00
CA ALA A 98 -20.04 -9.70 12.17
C ALA A 98 -18.55 -10.11 12.02
N TYR A 99 -17.74 -9.28 11.34
CA TYR A 99 -16.31 -9.55 11.14
C TYR A 99 -15.41 -8.92 12.21
N SER A 100 -15.96 -8.23 13.21
CA SER A 100 -15.14 -7.55 14.24
C SER A 100 -14.20 -8.51 14.97
N GLU A 101 -14.66 -9.72 15.32
CA GLU A 101 -13.79 -10.71 15.96
C GLU A 101 -12.68 -11.18 15.01
N TYR A 102 -12.99 -11.44 13.74
CA TYR A 102 -12.02 -11.81 12.72
C TYR A 102 -10.95 -10.74 12.57
N MET A 103 -11.36 -9.48 12.44
CA MET A 103 -10.48 -8.34 12.22
C MET A 103 -9.47 -8.17 13.37
N THR A 104 -9.85 -8.48 14.61
CA THR A 104 -8.91 -8.38 15.75
C THR A 104 -7.69 -9.29 15.59
N ARG A 105 -7.85 -10.43 14.91
CA ARG A 105 -6.82 -11.47 14.73
C ARG A 105 -6.13 -11.38 13.37
N HIS A 106 -6.91 -11.13 12.32
CA HIS A 106 -6.49 -11.31 10.93
C HIS A 106 -6.71 -10.07 10.06
N GLY A 107 -7.12 -8.95 10.65
CA GLY A 107 -7.57 -7.78 9.89
C GLY A 107 -6.49 -7.02 9.13
N CYS A 108 -5.20 -7.30 9.34
CA CYS A 108 -4.13 -6.51 8.73
C CYS A 108 -4.15 -6.49 7.19
N ALA A 109 -4.32 -7.66 6.57
CA ALA A 109 -4.41 -7.79 5.12
C ALA A 109 -5.71 -7.21 4.57
N CYS A 110 -6.85 -7.46 5.25
CA CYS A 110 -8.14 -6.90 4.87
C CYS A 110 -8.14 -5.36 4.93
N CYS A 111 -7.63 -4.76 6.02
CA CYS A 111 -7.47 -3.30 6.13
C CYS A 111 -6.59 -2.76 4.99
N SER A 112 -5.46 -3.42 4.69
CA SER A 112 -4.55 -2.99 3.63
C SER A 112 -5.21 -3.08 2.24
N LEU A 113 -5.89 -4.19 1.94
CA LEU A 113 -6.65 -4.35 0.70
C LEU A 113 -7.73 -3.29 0.56
N THR A 114 -8.52 -3.07 1.62
CA THR A 114 -9.56 -2.03 1.64
C THR A 114 -8.96 -0.65 1.38
N THR A 115 -7.83 -0.34 2.02
CA THR A 115 -7.11 0.94 1.84
C THR A 115 -6.68 1.13 0.38
N LEU A 116 -6.14 0.09 -0.26
CA LEU A 116 -5.73 0.14 -1.67
C LEU A 116 -6.91 0.31 -2.61
N LEU A 117 -7.97 -0.49 -2.44
CA LEU A 117 -9.15 -0.41 -3.30
C LEU A 117 -9.82 0.96 -3.20
N ALA A 118 -9.95 1.51 -1.99
CA ALA A 118 -10.48 2.86 -1.81
C ALA A 118 -9.59 3.95 -2.43
N ALA A 119 -8.26 3.74 -2.51
CA ALA A 119 -7.32 4.70 -3.08
C ALA A 119 -7.18 4.62 -4.61
N TYR A 120 -7.55 3.49 -5.23
CA TYR A 120 -7.25 3.21 -6.64
C TYR A 120 -8.48 2.85 -7.49
N VAL A 121 -9.60 2.44 -6.88
CA VAL A 121 -10.80 2.00 -7.59
C VAL A 121 -11.94 2.98 -7.29
N PRO A 122 -12.36 3.82 -8.25
CA PRO A 122 -13.32 4.90 -8.01
C PRO A 122 -14.65 4.47 -7.37
N GLN A 123 -15.13 3.26 -7.66
CA GLN A 123 -16.37 2.73 -7.07
C GLN A 123 -16.23 2.30 -5.60
N TYR A 124 -15.01 2.30 -5.04
CA TYR A 124 -14.71 1.84 -3.68
C TYR A 124 -14.20 2.94 -2.75
N LEU A 125 -14.40 4.22 -3.11
CA LEU A 125 -14.03 5.35 -2.25
C LEU A 125 -14.56 5.21 -0.80
N ASP A 126 -15.74 4.61 -0.63
CA ASP A 126 -16.40 4.36 0.65
C ASP A 126 -16.35 2.91 1.16
N LEU A 127 -15.55 2.05 0.51
CA LEU A 127 -15.43 0.64 0.89
C LEU A 127 -14.91 0.49 2.32
N ARG A 128 -15.55 -0.41 3.08
CA ARG A 128 -15.14 -0.75 4.45
C ARG A 128 -14.63 -2.19 4.57
N PRO A 129 -13.82 -2.51 5.60
CA PRO A 129 -13.22 -3.85 5.74
C PRO A 129 -14.22 -5.02 5.84
N ASP A 130 -15.38 -4.81 6.44
CA ASP A 130 -16.45 -5.80 6.50
C ASP A 130 -17.05 -6.09 5.11
N GLU A 131 -17.22 -5.07 4.28
CA GLU A 131 -17.65 -5.25 2.88
C GLU A 131 -16.55 -5.87 2.02
N THR A 132 -15.28 -5.55 2.27
CA THR A 132 -14.15 -6.20 1.60
C THR A 132 -14.21 -7.72 1.79
N ILE A 133 -14.48 -8.19 3.01
CA ILE A 133 -14.60 -9.62 3.30
C ILE A 133 -15.88 -10.21 2.72
N ALA A 134 -17.03 -9.57 2.98
CA ALA A 134 -18.34 -10.13 2.64
C ALA A 134 -18.64 -10.13 1.14
N ARG A 135 -18.10 -9.15 0.42
CA ARG A 135 -18.39 -8.90 -0.99
C ARG A 135 -17.15 -9.04 -1.85
N VAL A 136 -16.13 -8.20 -1.67
CA VAL A 136 -15.01 -8.13 -2.62
C VAL A 136 -14.27 -9.47 -2.69
N GLU A 137 -13.82 -10.03 -1.57
CA GLU A 137 -13.15 -11.33 -1.59
C GLU A 137 -14.01 -12.43 -2.21
N ARG A 138 -15.32 -12.41 -1.96
CA ARG A 138 -16.28 -13.39 -2.47
C ARG A 138 -16.54 -13.25 -3.98
N GLU A 139 -16.50 -12.03 -4.51
CA GLU A 139 -16.67 -11.75 -5.94
C GLU A 139 -15.44 -12.22 -6.76
N HIS A 140 -14.24 -12.17 -6.18
CA HIS A 140 -12.99 -12.47 -6.88
C HIS A 140 -12.42 -13.86 -6.61
N PHE A 141 -12.82 -14.49 -5.52
CA PHE A 141 -12.41 -15.83 -5.16
C PHE A 141 -13.57 -16.80 -5.39
N ASP A 142 -13.26 -18.04 -5.78
CA ASP A 142 -14.28 -19.09 -5.91
C ASP A 142 -15.08 -19.19 -4.60
N GLU A 143 -16.41 -19.18 -4.71
CA GLU A 143 -17.34 -19.24 -3.58
C GLU A 143 -16.99 -20.37 -2.60
N LYS A 144 -16.60 -21.54 -3.10
CA LYS A 144 -16.21 -22.69 -2.28
C LYS A 144 -14.91 -22.43 -1.53
N VAL A 145 -13.97 -21.67 -2.12
CA VAL A 145 -12.72 -21.28 -1.47
C VAL A 145 -12.99 -20.29 -0.35
N TRP A 146 -13.81 -19.26 -0.60
CA TRP A 146 -14.24 -18.30 0.41
C TRP A 146 -14.97 -19.00 1.56
N GLN A 147 -15.99 -19.82 1.25
CA GLN A 147 -16.75 -20.58 2.24
C GLN A 147 -15.85 -21.53 3.04
N LYS A 148 -14.90 -22.23 2.41
CA LYS A 148 -13.95 -23.12 3.09
C LYS A 148 -13.04 -22.37 4.06
N ASN A 149 -12.75 -21.09 3.83
CA ASN A 149 -11.99 -20.27 4.75
C ASN A 149 -12.88 -19.83 5.92
N TYR A 150 -14.02 -19.19 5.64
CA TYR A 150 -14.85 -18.53 6.64
C TYR A 150 -15.81 -19.44 7.42
N SER A 151 -16.05 -20.68 6.95
CA SER A 151 -16.78 -21.70 7.74
C SER A 151 -15.95 -22.31 8.88
N ARG A 152 -14.64 -22.03 8.93
CA ARG A 152 -13.77 -22.50 10.00
C ARG A 152 -13.99 -21.67 11.26
N HIS A 153 -13.61 -22.28 12.39
CA HIS A 153 -13.42 -21.54 13.63
C HIS A 153 -12.50 -20.32 13.40
N ILE A 154 -12.83 -19.18 14.01
CA ILE A 154 -12.19 -17.87 13.79
C ILE A 154 -10.65 -17.91 13.84
N ALA A 155 -10.08 -18.70 14.75
CA ALA A 155 -8.63 -18.87 14.89
C ALA A 155 -7.95 -19.61 13.72
N ARG A 156 -8.71 -20.31 12.88
CA ARG A 156 -8.25 -21.08 11.71
C ARG A 156 -8.66 -20.47 10.38
N GLN A 157 -9.48 -19.41 10.40
CA GLN A 157 -9.67 -18.55 9.24
C GLN A 157 -8.35 -17.85 8.93
N MET A 158 -8.11 -17.55 7.67
CA MET A 158 -6.87 -16.93 7.22
C MET A 158 -7.15 -15.59 6.54
N PRO A 159 -6.28 -14.59 6.70
CA PRO A 159 -6.31 -13.36 5.91
C PRO A 159 -6.06 -13.64 4.43
N VAL A 160 -6.52 -12.75 3.55
CA VAL A 160 -6.07 -12.73 2.15
C VAL A 160 -4.54 -12.64 2.09
N SER A 161 -3.91 -13.41 1.20
CA SER A 161 -2.45 -13.38 0.99
C SER A 161 -2.05 -12.23 0.07
N LEU A 162 -0.75 -11.92 -0.07
CA LEU A 162 -0.30 -10.97 -1.10
C LEU A 162 -0.65 -11.42 -2.52
N TYR A 163 -0.66 -12.74 -2.80
CA TYR A 163 -1.17 -13.26 -4.07
C TYR A 163 -2.69 -13.03 -4.23
N GLY A 164 -3.48 -13.20 -3.17
CA GLY A 164 -4.91 -12.89 -3.19
C GLY A 164 -5.17 -11.40 -3.42
N ILE A 165 -4.37 -10.52 -2.80
CA ILE A 165 -4.42 -9.08 -3.03
C ILE A 165 -4.07 -8.76 -4.49
N SER A 166 -2.98 -9.32 -5.04
CA SER A 166 -2.58 -9.07 -6.43
C SER A 166 -3.63 -9.55 -7.44
N ARG A 167 -4.27 -10.70 -7.19
CA ARG A 167 -5.43 -11.18 -7.98
C ARG A 167 -6.57 -10.15 -8.02
N ILE A 168 -7.00 -9.65 -6.87
CA ILE A 168 -8.06 -8.64 -6.80
C ILE A 168 -7.65 -7.35 -7.52
N LEU A 169 -6.40 -6.88 -7.31
CA LEU A 169 -5.88 -5.71 -8.02
C LEU A 169 -5.86 -5.91 -9.54
N THR A 170 -5.57 -7.13 -10.01
CA THR A 170 -5.60 -7.49 -11.44
C THR A 170 -7.02 -7.35 -12.00
N ASP A 171 -8.01 -7.88 -11.29
CA ASP A 171 -9.41 -7.87 -11.74
C ASP A 171 -9.96 -6.43 -11.81
N TYR A 172 -9.51 -5.54 -10.91
CA TYR A 172 -9.80 -4.09 -10.96
C TYR A 172 -8.87 -3.28 -11.85
N GLN A 173 -8.00 -3.92 -12.61
CA GLN A 173 -7.05 -3.27 -13.54
C GLN A 173 -6.15 -2.24 -12.85
N VAL A 174 -5.86 -2.42 -11.56
CA VAL A 174 -4.88 -1.60 -10.84
C VAL A 174 -3.49 -2.10 -11.22
N PRO A 175 -2.66 -1.31 -11.94
CA PRO A 175 -1.32 -1.72 -12.33
C PRO A 175 -0.46 -2.07 -11.12
N HIS A 176 0.09 -3.27 -11.11
CA HIS A 176 0.98 -3.73 -10.05
C HIS A 176 1.89 -4.88 -10.51
N ARG A 177 2.89 -5.21 -9.69
CA ARG A 177 3.69 -6.42 -9.81
C ARG A 177 3.84 -7.08 -8.45
N TYR A 178 3.47 -8.35 -8.35
CA TYR A 178 3.72 -9.17 -7.17
C TYR A 178 5.09 -9.85 -7.27
N VAL A 179 5.88 -9.74 -6.19
CA VAL A 179 7.19 -10.40 -6.04
C VAL A 179 7.13 -11.31 -4.82
N GLY A 180 6.99 -12.61 -5.07
CA GLY A 180 6.88 -13.61 -4.04
C GLY A 180 8.22 -13.94 -3.37
N ALA A 181 9.24 -14.21 -4.17
CA ALA A 181 10.59 -14.54 -3.73
C ALA A 181 11.58 -13.43 -4.10
N PHE A 182 12.55 -13.17 -3.22
CA PHE A 182 13.53 -12.09 -3.40
C PHE A 182 14.82 -12.37 -2.59
N ALA A 183 15.94 -11.82 -3.06
CA ALA A 183 17.14 -11.60 -2.25
C ALA A 183 17.04 -10.26 -1.49
N ASP A 184 17.71 -10.15 -0.33
CA ASP A 184 17.56 -8.99 0.54
C ASP A 184 18.10 -7.71 -0.12
N ASP A 185 19.25 -7.78 -0.80
CA ASP A 185 19.86 -6.68 -1.55
C ASP A 185 18.99 -6.21 -2.73
N GLU A 186 18.49 -7.15 -3.53
CA GLU A 186 17.59 -6.87 -4.65
C GLU A 186 16.29 -6.19 -4.17
N ALA A 187 15.68 -6.70 -3.10
CA ALA A 187 14.47 -6.11 -2.54
C ALA A 187 14.72 -4.73 -1.94
N MET A 188 15.87 -4.53 -1.29
CA MET A 188 16.26 -3.22 -0.73
C MET A 188 16.35 -2.16 -1.84
N GLU A 189 17.02 -2.49 -2.95
CA GLU A 189 17.16 -1.58 -4.08
C GLU A 189 15.81 -1.34 -4.77
N GLU A 190 15.09 -2.41 -5.12
CA GLU A 190 13.84 -2.33 -5.88
C GLU A 190 12.76 -1.55 -5.12
N ILE A 191 12.54 -1.87 -3.84
CA ILE A 191 11.54 -1.18 -3.02
C ILE A 191 11.95 0.28 -2.82
N GLY A 192 13.22 0.55 -2.53
CA GLY A 192 13.70 1.92 -2.33
C GLY A 192 13.53 2.78 -3.58
N VAL A 193 13.89 2.27 -4.76
CA VAL A 193 13.69 2.97 -6.04
C VAL A 193 12.20 3.21 -6.31
N HIS A 194 11.35 2.20 -6.03
CA HIS A 194 9.91 2.33 -6.24
C HIS A 194 9.28 3.40 -5.34
N LEU A 195 9.62 3.43 -4.05
CA LEU A 195 9.15 4.44 -3.11
C LEU A 195 9.63 5.85 -3.49
N ARG A 196 10.91 5.99 -3.90
CA ARG A 196 11.48 7.27 -4.40
C ARG A 196 10.97 7.68 -5.77
N SER A 197 10.15 6.86 -6.41
CA SER A 197 9.43 7.20 -7.64
C SER A 197 7.98 7.62 -7.41
N GLY A 198 7.58 7.82 -6.14
CA GLY A 198 6.25 8.30 -5.80
C GLY A 198 5.19 7.20 -5.64
N ARG A 199 5.60 5.93 -5.62
CA ARG A 199 4.68 4.79 -5.79
C ARG A 199 4.71 3.85 -4.57
N PRO A 200 3.55 3.39 -4.08
CA PRO A 200 3.51 2.61 -2.86
C PRO A 200 3.88 1.13 -3.07
N VAL A 201 4.27 0.49 -1.98
CA VAL A 201 4.61 -0.94 -1.92
C VAL A 201 3.82 -1.60 -0.81
N VAL A 202 3.15 -2.72 -1.09
CA VAL A 202 2.52 -3.55 -0.06
C VAL A 202 3.54 -4.60 0.38
N VAL A 203 3.76 -4.77 1.67
CA VAL A 203 4.73 -5.73 2.20
C VAL A 203 4.10 -6.68 3.20
N GLU A 204 4.67 -7.87 3.31
CA GLU A 204 4.37 -8.81 4.38
C GLU A 204 5.58 -8.96 5.31
N THR A 205 5.33 -8.76 6.60
CA THR A 205 6.34 -8.86 7.67
C THR A 205 6.00 -9.98 8.63
N SER A 206 7.01 -10.48 9.34
CA SER A 206 6.85 -11.52 10.36
C SER A 206 7.43 -11.08 11.70
N ARG A 207 7.08 -11.77 12.78
CA ARG A 207 7.72 -11.59 14.09
C ARG A 207 9.17 -12.08 14.16
N MET A 208 9.68 -12.62 13.05
CA MET A 208 11.01 -13.18 12.95
C MET A 208 11.92 -12.18 12.25
N LYS A 209 12.89 -11.64 12.98
CA LYS A 209 13.91 -10.76 12.42
C LYS A 209 14.96 -11.58 11.68
N ARG A 210 15.37 -11.11 10.52
CA ARG A 210 16.39 -11.66 9.64
C ARG A 210 17.53 -10.68 9.44
N GLU A 211 18.73 -11.22 9.30
CA GLU A 211 19.90 -10.50 8.82
C GLU A 211 20.60 -11.41 7.81
N ASN A 212 20.89 -10.88 6.61
CA ASN A 212 21.50 -11.63 5.50
C ASN A 212 20.78 -12.97 5.21
N GLY A 213 19.46 -12.91 5.05
CA GLY A 213 18.62 -14.08 4.79
C GLY A 213 18.36 -15.02 5.98
N ARG A 214 19.09 -14.90 7.10
CA ARG A 214 19.03 -15.82 8.25
C ARG A 214 18.22 -15.23 9.39
N ILE A 215 17.40 -16.05 10.04
CA ILE A 215 16.64 -15.62 11.23
C ILE A 215 17.61 -15.42 12.40
N VAL A 216 17.69 -14.19 12.91
CA VAL A 216 18.50 -13.82 14.08
C VAL A 216 17.65 -13.65 15.35
N ARG A 217 16.35 -13.39 15.22
CA ARG A 217 15.40 -13.36 16.35
C ARG A 217 14.08 -13.99 15.93
N TRP A 218 13.58 -14.93 16.73
CA TRP A 218 12.34 -15.68 16.43
C TRP A 218 11.06 -15.00 16.93
N PHE A 219 11.19 -14.16 17.96
CA PHE A 219 10.07 -13.53 18.66
C PHE A 219 10.39 -12.06 18.92
N ASP A 220 10.23 -11.25 17.88
CA ASP A 220 10.39 -9.81 17.94
C ASP A 220 9.13 -9.16 17.34
N LYS A 221 8.34 -8.51 18.20
CA LYS A 221 7.00 -8.03 17.87
C LYS A 221 6.99 -6.59 17.34
N ARG A 222 8.13 -6.09 16.84
CA ARG A 222 8.25 -4.72 16.32
C ARG A 222 7.17 -4.38 15.28
N PHE A 223 7.07 -5.18 14.22
CA PHE A 223 6.10 -4.96 13.14
C PHE A 223 5.00 -6.02 13.03
N ALA A 224 5.11 -7.15 13.72
CA ALA A 224 4.11 -8.22 13.65
C ALA A 224 4.04 -9.04 14.95
N GLY A 225 2.83 -9.42 15.38
CA GLY A 225 2.65 -10.42 16.43
C GLY A 225 2.88 -11.86 15.93
N SER A 226 2.63 -12.08 14.64
CA SER A 226 2.89 -13.33 13.90
C SER A 226 3.34 -12.99 12.48
N TYR A 227 2.39 -12.63 11.61
CA TYR A 227 2.59 -12.06 10.29
C TYR A 227 1.73 -10.79 10.18
N HIS A 228 2.12 -9.86 9.32
CA HIS A 228 1.46 -8.56 9.22
C HIS A 228 1.64 -7.89 7.86
N THR A 229 0.54 -7.43 7.27
CA THR A 229 0.52 -6.70 5.99
C THR A 229 0.48 -5.19 6.23
N MET A 230 1.29 -4.44 5.49
CA MET A 230 1.38 -2.97 5.56
C MET A 230 1.56 -2.37 4.17
N ILE A 231 1.28 -1.07 4.01
CA ILE A 231 1.50 -0.31 2.78
C ILE A 231 2.56 0.76 3.05
N LEU A 232 3.70 0.65 2.40
CA LEU A 232 4.75 1.66 2.36
C LEU A 232 4.34 2.73 1.33
N LEU A 233 4.23 3.98 1.75
CA LEU A 233 3.69 5.06 0.92
C LEU A 233 4.78 5.85 0.19
N GLY A 234 5.95 5.99 0.80
CA GLY A 234 7.08 6.74 0.28
C GLY A 234 8.18 6.92 1.32
N GLU A 235 9.31 7.49 0.92
CA GLU A 235 10.37 7.92 1.84
C GLU A 235 10.16 9.39 2.22
N ASP A 236 10.47 9.77 3.46
CA ASP A 236 10.57 11.18 3.85
C ASP A 236 11.95 11.76 3.49
N GLU A 237 12.14 13.05 3.71
CA GLU A 237 13.39 13.76 3.41
C GLU A 237 14.62 13.14 4.11
N SER A 238 14.43 12.48 5.26
CA SER A 238 15.49 11.79 5.99
C SER A 238 15.79 10.38 5.47
N GLY A 239 15.06 9.91 4.45
CA GLY A 239 15.17 8.55 3.90
C GLY A 239 14.35 7.51 4.68
N ARG A 240 13.56 7.91 5.67
CA ARG A 240 12.70 6.98 6.42
C ARG A 240 11.42 6.70 5.66
N VAL A 241 11.06 5.43 5.57
CA VAL A 241 9.81 4.99 4.93
C VAL A 241 8.64 5.40 5.81
N ILE A 242 7.68 6.12 5.23
CA ILE A 242 6.37 6.38 5.79
C ILE A 242 5.44 5.26 5.35
N PHE A 243 4.73 4.62 6.29
CA PHE A 243 3.85 3.50 5.99
C PHE A 243 2.57 3.48 6.82
N THR A 244 1.53 2.88 6.25
CA THR A 244 0.26 2.65 6.94
C THR A 244 0.33 1.36 7.75
N ASP A 245 -0.22 1.37 8.96
CA ASP A 245 -0.30 0.16 9.78
C ASP A 245 -1.61 0.09 10.56
N SER A 246 -2.36 -0.99 10.32
CA SER A 246 -3.66 -1.28 10.92
C SER A 246 -3.58 -1.83 12.35
N ALA A 247 -2.39 -2.13 12.87
CA ALA A 247 -2.17 -2.56 14.25
C ALA A 247 -1.70 -1.43 15.16
N THR A 248 -2.16 -1.40 16.41
CA THR A 248 -1.65 -0.47 17.42
C THR A 248 -0.30 -0.98 17.94
N ARG A 249 0.69 -0.08 18.03
CA ARG A 249 2.05 -0.37 18.49
C ARG A 249 2.46 0.63 19.55
N GLU A 250 2.93 0.15 20.69
CA GLU A 250 3.39 1.01 21.79
C GLU A 250 4.47 2.00 21.35
N TRP A 251 5.45 1.53 20.58
CA TRP A 251 6.57 2.34 20.08
C TRP A 251 6.15 3.50 19.16
N SER A 252 4.92 3.50 18.66
CA SER A 252 4.43 4.49 17.70
C SER A 252 3.75 5.70 18.35
N GLY A 253 3.54 5.68 19.67
CA GLY A 253 2.85 6.75 20.39
C GLY A 253 1.50 7.10 19.74
N ASP A 254 1.25 8.38 19.50
CA ASP A 254 -0.01 8.82 18.89
C ASP A 254 -0.11 8.52 17.39
N TRP A 255 1.01 8.21 16.73
CA TRP A 255 1.10 8.00 15.28
C TRP A 255 0.72 6.57 14.90
N GLN A 256 -0.46 6.11 15.29
CA GLN A 256 -0.77 4.68 15.21
C GLN A 256 -1.09 4.20 13.80
N ARG A 257 -1.77 4.99 12.97
CA ARG A 257 -2.18 4.57 11.60
C ARG A 257 -1.11 4.86 10.55
N LEU A 258 -0.22 5.82 10.80
CA LEU A 258 0.86 6.24 9.91
C LEU A 258 2.17 6.26 10.69
N LYS A 259 3.11 5.40 10.33
CA LYS A 259 4.36 5.17 11.07
C LYS A 259 5.59 5.43 10.19
N LYS A 260 6.77 5.47 10.81
CA LYS A 260 8.05 5.66 10.12
C LYS A 260 9.11 4.66 10.58
N ALA A 261 9.92 4.16 9.65
CA ALA A 261 11.06 3.29 9.94
C ALA A 261 12.10 3.33 8.81
N GLU A 262 13.31 2.86 9.08
CA GLU A 262 14.31 2.60 8.04
C GLU A 262 13.86 1.45 7.14
N LEU A 263 14.09 1.54 5.83
CA LEU A 263 13.74 0.46 4.91
C LEU A 263 14.49 -0.85 5.24
N SER A 264 15.77 -0.75 5.62
CA SER A 264 16.59 -1.90 6.02
C SER A 264 16.03 -2.62 7.23
N ASP A 265 15.47 -1.86 8.18
CA ASP A 265 14.84 -2.41 9.36
C ASP A 265 13.51 -3.09 9.01
N LEU A 266 12.65 -2.48 8.19
CA LEU A 266 11.43 -3.15 7.68
C LEU A 266 11.74 -4.45 6.94
N LEU A 267 12.72 -4.39 6.03
CA LEU A 267 13.17 -5.54 5.24
C LEU A 267 13.68 -6.68 6.13
N SER A 268 14.32 -6.36 7.25
CA SER A 268 14.76 -7.37 8.23
C SER A 268 13.61 -8.20 8.79
N TYR A 269 12.35 -7.76 8.73
CA TYR A 269 11.17 -8.54 9.13
C TYR A 269 10.39 -9.12 7.96
N MET A 270 10.69 -8.70 6.72
CA MET A 270 10.10 -9.26 5.51
C MET A 270 10.59 -10.68 5.27
N PHE A 271 9.83 -11.42 4.46
CA PHE A 271 10.21 -12.79 4.11
C PHE A 271 9.79 -13.16 2.69
N PRO A 272 10.68 -13.85 1.95
CA PRO A 272 10.33 -14.37 0.64
C PRO A 272 9.53 -15.67 0.78
N GLN A 273 8.63 -15.88 -0.17
CA GLN A 273 8.10 -17.20 -0.48
C GLN A 273 9.25 -18.13 -0.87
N ARG A 274 9.12 -19.41 -0.54
CA ARG A 274 10.00 -20.48 -1.03
C ARG A 274 9.34 -21.29 -2.14
N ASN A 275 8.02 -21.26 -2.23
CA ASN A 275 7.23 -21.87 -3.30
C ASN A 275 6.56 -20.75 -4.08
N THR A 276 7.18 -20.30 -5.18
CA THR A 276 6.69 -19.20 -6.03
C THR A 276 5.50 -19.58 -6.89
N GLU A 277 5.28 -20.89 -7.09
CA GLU A 277 4.12 -21.42 -7.82
C GLU A 277 2.85 -21.49 -6.96
N ASP A 278 2.93 -21.08 -5.69
CA ASP A 278 1.78 -21.13 -4.78
C ASP A 278 0.80 -19.99 -5.08
N THR A 279 -0.43 -20.36 -5.46
CA THR A 279 -1.50 -19.43 -5.83
C THR A 279 -2.61 -19.37 -4.78
N HIS A 280 -2.33 -19.69 -3.50
CA HIS A 280 -3.36 -19.59 -2.47
C HIS A 280 -3.75 -18.13 -2.24
N VAL A 281 -5.01 -17.81 -2.51
CA VAL A 281 -5.58 -16.47 -2.28
C VAL A 281 -5.70 -16.11 -0.80
N TYR A 282 -5.75 -17.12 0.08
CA TYR A 282 -5.68 -16.96 1.52
C TYR A 282 -4.30 -17.35 2.05
N PHE A 283 -3.87 -16.68 3.12
CA PHE A 283 -2.61 -16.99 3.78
C PHE A 283 -2.58 -18.46 4.21
N SER A 284 -1.46 -19.14 3.96
CA SER A 284 -1.31 -20.55 4.32
C SER A 284 -0.11 -20.76 5.24
N ARG A 285 1.09 -20.42 4.79
CA ARG A 285 2.35 -20.58 5.55
C ARG A 285 3.46 -19.77 4.90
N ARG A 286 4.47 -19.37 5.69
CA ARG A 286 5.68 -18.67 5.22
C ARG A 286 6.37 -19.30 3.99
N ARG A 287 6.30 -20.63 3.83
CA ARG A 287 6.86 -21.29 2.64
C ARG A 287 6.15 -20.85 1.35
N ASN A 288 4.86 -20.53 1.46
CA ASN A 288 3.91 -20.34 0.37
C ASN A 288 3.42 -18.89 0.26
N THR A 289 3.69 -18.05 1.26
CA THR A 289 3.25 -16.65 1.32
C THR A 289 4.44 -15.77 1.74
N GLY A 290 4.29 -14.45 1.62
CA GLY A 290 5.38 -13.50 1.76
C GLY A 290 5.55 -12.65 0.50
N GLY A 291 6.66 -11.92 0.47
CA GLY A 291 6.98 -11.04 -0.64
C GLY A 291 6.49 -9.60 -0.46
N TYR A 292 6.32 -8.94 -1.59
CA TYR A 292 5.81 -7.57 -1.67
C TYR A 292 5.08 -7.34 -3.01
N ILE A 293 4.26 -6.30 -3.06
CA ILE A 293 3.56 -5.85 -4.27
C ILE A 293 3.97 -4.42 -4.57
N LEU A 294 4.53 -4.20 -5.75
CA LEU A 294 4.80 -2.87 -6.27
C LEU A 294 3.54 -2.36 -6.99
N VAL A 295 2.90 -1.31 -6.49
CA VAL A 295 1.77 -0.67 -7.20
C VAL A 295 2.35 0.31 -8.21
N THR A 296 2.07 0.14 -9.50
CA THR A 296 2.80 0.83 -10.59
C THR A 296 2.05 2.01 -11.20
N VAL A 297 0.95 2.45 -10.57
CA VAL A 297 0.23 3.67 -10.94
C VAL A 297 1.17 4.88 -10.79
N LEU A 298 1.22 5.75 -11.80
CA LEU A 298 2.06 6.95 -11.76
C LEU A 298 1.60 7.88 -10.61
N PRO A 299 2.55 8.50 -9.89
CA PRO A 299 2.26 9.39 -8.77
C PRO A 299 1.43 10.56 -9.20
#